data_AF-A0A661MBD1-F1
#
_entry.id   AF-A0A661MBD1-F1
#
_cell.length_a   1.000
_cell.length_b   1.000
_cell.length_c   1.000
_cell.angle_alpha   90.00
_cell.angle_beta   90.00
_cell.angle_gamma   90.00
#
_symmetry.space_group_name_H-M   'P 1'
#
loop_
_entity.id
_entity.type
_entity.pdbx_description
1 polymer ?
#
loop_
_entity_poly.entity_id
_entity_poly.type
_entity_poly.pdbx_seq_one_letter_code
_entity_poly.pdbx_strand_id
1 'polypeptide(L)'
;MLRIQDISGDRKEVVVRVEGRLDRDSLPILKGVLNRHKAKKLKILVHLEGLMHIDKEARNFLQAIRDEVVFENLPEFLKLEMGFEGKKPVIPTRRERKK
;
A
#
# COMPACT_ATOMS: atom_id res chain seq x y z
N MET A 1 -3.69 -1.70 -16.55
CA MET A 1 -3.47 -0.25 -16.34
C MET A 1 -3.42 -0.01 -14.84
N LEU A 2 -2.30 0.52 -14.33
CA LEU A 2 -2.08 0.78 -12.91
C LEU A 2 -2.45 2.24 -12.61
N ARG A 3 -3.23 2.49 -11.55
CA ARG A 3 -3.42 3.84 -11.01
C ARG A 3 -2.76 3.94 -9.65
N ILE A 4 -1.93 4.97 -9.50
CA ILE A 4 -1.31 5.32 -8.22
C ILE A 4 -1.84 6.70 -7.81
N GLN A 5 -2.46 6.78 -6.65
CA GLN A 5 -2.93 8.05 -6.09
C GLN A 5 -2.19 8.34 -4.79
N ASP A 6 -1.55 9.50 -4.73
CA ASP A 6 -0.86 10.01 -3.54
C ASP A 6 -1.82 10.92 -2.75
N ILE A 7 -2.14 10.51 -1.53
CA ILE A 7 -2.90 11.35 -0.59
C ILE A 7 -1.96 11.67 0.55
N SER A 8 -1.41 12.88 0.50
CA SER A 8 -0.65 13.47 1.59
C SER A 8 -1.63 13.91 2.68
N GLY A 9 -1.70 13.15 3.78
CA GLY A 9 -2.55 13.46 4.93
C GLY A 9 -1.86 14.45 5.88
N ASP A 10 -1.28 13.91 6.96
CA ASP A 10 -0.55 14.66 7.98
C ASP A 10 0.95 14.81 7.62
N ARG A 11 1.67 15.79 8.17
CA ARG A 11 3.01 16.24 7.72
C ARG A 11 4.12 15.15 7.71
N LYS A 12 3.84 13.92 8.15
CA LYS A 12 4.78 12.80 8.27
C LYS A 12 4.30 11.48 7.66
N GLU A 13 3.13 11.43 7.04
CA GLU A 13 2.60 10.22 6.44
C GLU A 13 2.07 10.45 5.02
N VAL A 14 2.22 9.43 4.18
CA VAL A 14 1.76 9.44 2.81
C VAL A 14 0.97 8.17 2.53
N VAL A 15 -0.23 8.34 1.95
CA VAL A 15 -1.07 7.23 1.55
C VAL A 15 -0.94 7.04 0.05
N VAL A 16 -0.44 5.88 -0.35
CA VAL A 16 -0.27 5.46 -1.73
C VAL A 16 -1.35 4.43 -2.05
N ARG A 17 -2.36 4.84 -2.81
CA ARG A 17 -3.40 3.91 -3.29
C ARG A 17 -2.94 3.29 -4.59
N VAL A 18 -3.03 1.96 -4.67
CA VAL A 18 -2.63 1.19 -5.83
C VAL A 18 -3.84 0.42 -6.34
N GLU A 19 -4.28 0.76 -7.54
CA GLU A 19 -5.46 0.17 -8.17
C GLU A 19 -5.11 -0.43 -9.53
N GLY A 20 -5.79 -1.52 -9.89
CA GLY A 20 -5.60 -2.23 -11.16
C GLY A 20 -4.72 -3.48 -11.03
N ARG A 21 -3.81 -3.69 -11.98
CA ARG A 21 -2.91 -4.86 -11.99
C ARG A 21 -1.48 -4.47 -11.61
N LEU A 22 -0.91 -5.22 -10.67
CA LEU A 22 0.47 -5.07 -10.24
C LEU A 22 1.32 -6.18 -10.85
N ASP A 23 1.78 -5.89 -12.05
CA ASP A 23 2.59 -6.77 -12.89
C ASP A 23 4.04 -6.29 -12.95
N ARG A 24 4.90 -7.02 -13.66
CA ARG A 24 6.33 -6.69 -13.84
C ARG A 24 6.56 -5.29 -14.41
N ASP A 25 5.69 -4.83 -15.30
CA ASP A 25 5.73 -3.49 -15.91
C ASP A 25 5.36 -2.37 -14.93
N SER A 26 4.44 -2.67 -14.00
CA SER A 26 3.90 -1.75 -13.00
C SER A 26 4.84 -1.59 -11.79
N LEU A 27 5.67 -2.61 -11.52
CA LEU A 27 6.64 -2.64 -10.43
C LEU A 27 7.63 -1.46 -10.38
N PRO A 28 8.33 -1.09 -11.48
CA PRO A 28 9.28 0.03 -11.45
C PRO A 28 8.59 1.35 -11.12
N ILE A 29 7.34 1.54 -11.53
CA ILE A 29 6.54 2.73 -11.23
C ILE A 29 6.27 2.80 -9.72
N LEU A 30 5.79 1.70 -9.13
CA LEU A 30 5.55 1.63 -7.69
C LEU A 30 6.86 1.82 -6.89
N LYS A 31 7.95 1.18 -7.31
CA LYS A 31 9.30 1.38 -6.72
C LYS A 31 9.72 2.84 -6.74
N GLY A 32 9.53 3.53 -7.86
CA GLY A 32 9.89 4.94 -8.01
C GLY A 32 9.13 5.83 -7.03
N VAL A 33 7.82 5.61 -6.91
CA VAL A 33 6.98 6.32 -5.95
C VAL A 33 7.45 6.05 -4.52
N LEU A 34 7.54 4.78 -4.11
CA LEU A 34 7.94 4.40 -2.75
C LEU A 34 9.31 4.96 -2.38
N ASN A 35 10.30 4.88 -3.27
CA ASN A 35 11.65 5.36 -3.01
C ASN A 35 11.68 6.89 -2.80
N ARG A 36 10.86 7.63 -3.57
CA ARG A 36 10.72 9.09 -3.43
C ARG A 36 10.18 9.49 -2.05
N HIS A 37 9.24 8.73 -1.50
CA HIS A 37 8.68 9.00 -0.17
C HIS A 37 9.59 8.49 0.95
N LYS A 38 10.28 7.37 0.72
CA LYS A 38 11.27 6.81 1.64
C LYS A 38 12.44 7.79 1.86
N ALA A 39 12.91 8.44 0.79
CA ALA A 39 13.92 9.50 0.87
C ALA A 39 13.49 10.68 1.77
N LYS A 40 12.19 10.94 1.88
CA LYS A 40 11.62 12.00 2.73
C LYS A 40 11.38 11.55 4.18
N LYS A 41 11.76 10.32 4.55
CA LYS A 41 11.49 9.69 5.86
C LYS A 41 10.02 9.76 6.28
N LEU A 42 9.11 9.74 5.29
CA LEU A 42 7.68 9.71 5.54
C LEU A 42 7.24 8.28 5.83
N LYS A 43 6.24 8.13 6.70
CA LYS A 43 5.56 6.85 6.90
C LYS A 43 4.71 6.56 5.66
N ILE A 44 4.97 5.44 5.00
CA ILE A 44 4.27 5.06 3.76
C ILE A 44 3.15 4.08 4.10
N LEU A 45 1.92 4.48 3.81
CA LEU A 45 0.71 3.66 3.91
C LEU A 45 0.31 3.23 2.50
N VAL A 46 0.35 1.94 2.20
CA VAL A 46 0.02 1.41 0.87
C VAL A 46 -1.36 0.77 0.92
N HIS A 47 -2.31 1.37 0.21
CA HIS A 47 -3.68 0.88 0.10
C HIS A 47 -3.81 0.02 -1.16
N LEU A 48 -4.10 -1.26 -0.98
CA LEU A 48 -4.15 -2.25 -2.08
C LEU A 48 -5.59 -2.65 -2.47
N GLU A 49 -6.60 -1.93 -1.99
CA GLU A 49 -8.01 -2.33 -2.13
C GLU A 49 -8.45 -2.51 -3.59
N GLY A 50 -8.00 -1.61 -4.48
CA GLY A 50 -8.31 -1.68 -5.90
C GLY A 50 -7.39 -2.61 -6.69
N LEU A 51 -6.48 -3.34 -6.04
CA LEU A 51 -5.62 -4.31 -6.72
C LEU A 51 -6.48 -5.51 -7.15
N MET A 52 -6.52 -5.80 -8.44
CA MET A 52 -7.29 -6.92 -8.99
C MET A 52 -6.42 -8.14 -9.27
N HIS A 53 -5.13 -7.94 -9.50
CA HIS A 53 -4.18 -9.01 -9.81
C HIS A 53 -2.77 -8.60 -9.38
N ILE A 54 -1.99 -9.58 -8.93
CA ILE A 54 -0.59 -9.41 -8.58
C ILE A 54 0.24 -10.55 -9.15
N ASP A 55 1.36 -10.20 -9.79
CA ASP A 55 2.29 -11.19 -10.30
C ASP A 55 3.30 -11.67 -9.24
N LYS A 56 3.97 -12.80 -9.48
CA LYS A 56 4.89 -13.39 -8.49
C LYS A 56 6.05 -12.47 -8.14
N GLU A 57 6.63 -11.78 -9.13
CA GLU A 57 7.68 -10.78 -8.90
C GLU A 57 7.16 -9.62 -8.05
N ALA A 58 5.93 -9.15 -8.32
CA ALA A 58 5.31 -8.06 -7.58
C ALA A 58 5.01 -8.46 -6.14
N ARG A 59 4.54 -9.68 -5.91
CA ARG A 59 4.33 -10.26 -4.58
C ARG A 59 5.63 -10.36 -3.80
N ASN A 60 6.71 -10.80 -4.43
CA ASN A 60 8.02 -10.88 -3.77
C ASN A 60 8.51 -9.49 -3.35
N PHE A 61 8.32 -8.49 -4.21
CA PHE A 61 8.63 -7.11 -3.88
C PHE A 61 7.80 -6.58 -2.71
N LEU A 62 6.48 -6.79 -2.70
CA LEU A 62 5.61 -6.37 -1.59
C LEU A 62 6.00 -7.03 -0.26
N GLN A 63 6.40 -8.30 -0.28
CA GLN A 63 6.92 -8.98 0.91
C GLN A 63 8.24 -8.37 1.38
N ALA A 64 9.16 -8.04 0.46
CA ALA A 64 10.45 -7.44 0.80
C ALA A 64 10.31 -6.06 1.46
N ILE A 65 9.34 -5.25 1.04
CA ILE A 65 9.10 -3.92 1.61
C ILE A 65 8.13 -3.92 2.80
N ARG A 66 7.60 -5.09 3.19
CA ARG A 66 6.60 -5.21 4.27
C ARG A 66 7.05 -4.65 5.61
N ASP A 67 8.35 -4.70 5.88
CA ASP A 67 8.92 -4.13 7.11
C ASP A 67 9.01 -2.60 7.06
N GLU A 68 9.05 -2.04 5.85
CA GLU A 68 9.28 -0.62 5.61
C GLU A 68 7.99 0.17 5.33
N VAL A 69 6.94 -0.50 4.88
CA VAL A 69 5.65 0.10 4.53
C VAL A 69 4.51 -0.54 5.29
N VAL A 70 3.47 0.23 5.57
CA VAL A 70 2.27 -0.28 6.22
C VAL A 70 1.21 -0.55 5.15
N PHE A 71 0.84 -1.82 4.99
CA PHE A 71 -0.24 -2.21 4.08
C PHE A 71 -1.61 -2.04 4.75
N GLU A 72 -2.51 -1.34 4.09
CA GLU A 72 -3.90 -1.18 4.50
C GLU A 72 -4.86 -1.61 3.38
N ASN A 73 -6.07 -2.02 3.77
CA ASN A 73 -7.11 -2.51 2.87
C ASN A 73 -6.59 -3.53 1.84
N LEU A 74 -5.90 -4.57 2.34
CA LEU A 74 -5.47 -5.70 1.50
C LEU A 74 -6.70 -6.45 0.98
N PRO A 75 -6.76 -6.75 -0.33
CA PRO A 75 -7.82 -7.56 -0.89
C PRO A 75 -7.67 -9.03 -0.45
N GLU A 76 -8.77 -9.77 -0.41
CA GLU A 76 -8.80 -11.10 0.22
C GLU A 76 -7.87 -12.11 -0.45
N PHE A 77 -7.74 -12.07 -1.78
CA PHE A 77 -6.81 -12.93 -2.51
C PHE A 77 -5.35 -12.71 -2.06
N LEU A 78 -4.98 -11.47 -1.76
CA LEU A 78 -3.64 -11.12 -1.28
C LEU A 78 -3.41 -11.60 0.15
N LYS A 79 -4.47 -11.60 0.98
CA LYS A 79 -4.39 -12.16 2.35
C LYS A 79 -4.12 -13.65 2.32
N LEU A 80 -4.83 -14.38 1.45
CA LEU A 80 -4.64 -15.82 1.22
C LEU A 80 -3.25 -16.12 0.68
N GLU A 81 -2.80 -15.36 -0.32
CA GLU A 81 -1.49 -15.53 -0.94
C GLU A 81 -0.35 -15.21 0.04
N MET A 82 -0.39 -14.10 0.76
CA MET A 82 0.72 -13.68 1.63
C MET A 82 0.66 -14.25 3.05
N GLY A 83 -0.36 -15.05 3.38
CA GLY A 83 -0.57 -15.55 4.75
C GLY A 83 -0.78 -14.41 5.75
N PHE A 84 -1.49 -13.35 5.34
CA PHE A 84 -1.84 -12.25 6.24
C PHE A 84 -2.97 -12.72 7.17
N GLU A 85 -2.62 -13.34 8.30
CA GLU A 85 -3.52 -13.38 9.45
C GLU A 85 -3.69 -11.94 9.95
N GLY A 86 -4.92 -11.43 9.85
CA GLY A 86 -5.23 -10.02 9.98
C GLY A 86 -4.73 -9.40 11.29
N LYS A 87 -3.60 -8.70 11.24
CA LYS A 87 -3.43 -7.53 12.12
C LYS A 87 -4.39 -6.48 11.58
N LYS A 88 -5.56 -6.36 12.23
CA LYS A 88 -6.48 -5.23 12.02
C LYS A 88 -5.62 -3.96 11.97
N PRO A 89 -5.68 -3.15 10.91
CA PRO A 89 -5.10 -1.83 10.99
C PRO A 89 -5.82 -1.14 12.14
N VAL A 90 -5.07 -0.77 13.18
CA VAL A 90 -5.54 0.18 14.18
C VAL A 90 -5.55 1.52 13.46
N ILE A 91 -6.58 1.71 12.63
CA ILE A 91 -6.98 3.03 12.18
C ILE A 91 -7.46 3.70 13.46
N PRO A 92 -6.82 4.78 13.96
CA PRO A 92 -7.49 5.61 14.95
C PRO A 92 -8.75 6.11 14.25
N THR A 93 -9.89 5.50 14.60
CA THR A 93 -11.20 5.92 14.14
C THR A 93 -11.30 7.39 14.53
N ARG A 94 -11.13 8.28 13.56
CA ARG A 94 -11.45 9.69 13.71
C ARG A 94 -12.99 9.73 13.73
N ARG A 95 -13.55 9.31 14.87
CA ARG A 95 -14.97 9.46 15.17
C ARG A 95 -15.27 10.94 15.02
N GLU A 96 -16.25 11.17 14.16
CA GLU A 96 -16.86 12.45 13.86
C GLU A 96 -16.92 13.34 15.10
N ARG A 97 -16.33 14.53 14.99
CA ARG A 97 -16.88 15.68 15.70
C ARG A 97 -18.30 15.86 15.16
N LYS A 98 -19.30 15.50 15.95
CA LYS A 98 -20.56 16.24 15.95
C LYS A 98 -20.80 16.81 17.34
N LYS A 99 -21.19 18.08 17.24
CA LYS A 99 -21.25 19.16 18.21
C LYS A 99 -22.44 18.99 19.15
#